data_AF-A0AAI8BV13-F1
#
_entry.id   AF-A0AAI8BV13-F1
#
_cell.length_a   1.000
_cell.length_b   1.000
_cell.length_c   1.000
_cell.angle_alpha   90.00
_cell.angle_beta   90.00
_cell.angle_gamma   90.00
#
_symmetry.space_group_name_H-M   'P 1'
#
loop_
_entity.id
_entity.type
_entity.pdbx_description
1 polymer ?
#
loop_
_entity_poly.entity_id
_entity_poly.type
_entity_poly.pdbx_seq_one_letter_code
_entity_poly.pdbx_strand_id
1 'polypeptide(L)'
;MSILYLFLGLIALIVGGEFLVRSSVGLSLKLNLSRMIIGLTVVSFATSAPELIVSVQAALNGSPGLSLGNVIGSNVANIGLVLGVTALISSLTIERDFFKFNWPWMVLFSILLYLCLYTGNMLERWEGLLLLGLIVLFLVLLIRRATKGNRDSQEMDEELQESQWWKIIVFLTIGGLALWKGSEWLVTGAIDIAEKLEIPKSIIGISMVAVGTSVPELAASIIAALKKEKAISLGNLIGSNIFNIGSVLGITALITPINVPEDAPSLMSNDIFWMLGFALILLPLAYLPKWFTLTRIKGIVLLSLYVLFIYLAYQSL
;
A
#
# COMPACT_ATOMS: atom_id res chain seq x y z
N MET A 1 1.27 12.17 -27.29
CA MET A 1 2.19 11.76 -26.20
C MET A 1 1.45 11.12 -25.05
N SER A 2 0.33 11.68 -24.58
CA SER A 2 -0.46 11.13 -23.45
C SER A 2 -0.89 9.67 -23.63
N ILE A 3 -1.43 9.29 -24.80
CA ILE A 3 -1.79 7.88 -25.11
C ILE A 3 -0.56 6.96 -25.10
N LEU A 4 0.59 7.44 -25.59
CA LEU A 4 1.83 6.67 -25.58
C LEU A 4 2.32 6.42 -24.15
N TYR A 5 2.26 7.42 -23.27
CA TYR A 5 2.59 7.26 -21.86
C TYR A 5 1.63 6.32 -21.13
N LEU A 6 0.33 6.36 -21.42
CA LEU A 6 -0.61 5.37 -20.88
C LEU A 6 -0.25 3.94 -21.29
N PHE A 7 0.04 3.72 -22.58
CA PHE A 7 0.42 2.39 -23.09
C PHE A 7 1.74 1.90 -22.50
N LEU A 8 2.79 2.73 -22.52
CA LEU A 8 4.09 2.38 -21.94
C LEU A 8 4.00 2.16 -20.43
N GLY A 9 3.23 3.00 -19.74
CA GLY A 9 2.95 2.89 -18.31
C GLY A 9 2.31 1.55 -17.97
N LEU A 10 1.24 1.17 -18.69
CA LEU A 10 0.57 -0.11 -18.48
C LEU A 10 1.49 -1.31 -18.73
N ILE A 11 2.28 -1.28 -19.82
CA ILE A 11 3.25 -2.34 -20.12
C ILE A 11 4.28 -2.44 -19.00
N ALA A 12 4.85 -1.32 -18.57
CA ALA A 12 5.84 -1.27 -17.49
C ALA A 12 5.27 -1.80 -16.17
N LEU A 13 4.01 -1.48 -15.84
CA LEU A 13 3.33 -1.99 -14.64
C LEU A 13 3.13 -3.51 -14.67
N ILE A 14 2.71 -4.06 -15.82
CA ILE A 14 2.54 -5.50 -15.99
C ILE A 14 3.89 -6.22 -15.85
N VAL A 15 4.92 -5.71 -16.53
CA VAL A 15 6.28 -6.26 -16.47
C VAL A 15 6.84 -6.15 -15.05
N GLY A 16 6.65 -4.99 -14.40
CA GLY A 16 7.10 -4.73 -13.05
C GLY A 16 6.45 -5.67 -12.03
N GLY A 17 5.13 -5.84 -12.10
CA GLY A 17 4.40 -6.78 -11.26
C GLY A 17 4.84 -8.23 -11.48
N GLU A 18 5.09 -8.65 -12.72
CA GLU A 18 5.58 -10.00 -13.04
C GLU A 18 6.94 -10.28 -12.36
N PHE A 19 7.90 -9.38 -12.55
CA PHE A 19 9.23 -9.54 -11.98
C PHE A 19 9.22 -9.44 -10.45
N LEU A 20 8.40 -8.54 -9.88
CA LEU A 20 8.25 -8.42 -8.43
C LEU A 20 7.65 -9.69 -7.81
N VAL A 21 6.65 -10.31 -8.45
CA VAL A 21 6.08 -11.59 -7.96
C VAL A 21 7.12 -12.70 -8.04
N ARG A 22 7.86 -12.81 -9.14
CA ARG A 22 8.93 -13.82 -9.29
C ARG A 22 10.04 -13.66 -8.26
N SER A 23 10.51 -12.44 -8.02
CA SER A 23 11.52 -12.18 -6.99
C SER A 23 10.99 -12.50 -5.60
N SER A 24 9.71 -12.20 -5.33
CA SER A 24 9.08 -12.46 -4.04
C SER A 24 8.95 -13.96 -3.75
N VAL A 25 8.55 -14.76 -4.74
CA VAL A 25 8.54 -16.22 -4.63
C VAL A 25 9.97 -16.74 -4.39
N GLY A 26 10.95 -16.26 -5.15
CA GLY A 26 12.36 -16.63 -4.96
C GLY A 26 12.90 -16.30 -3.56
N LEU A 27 12.58 -15.11 -3.04
CA LEU A 27 12.94 -14.69 -1.67
C LEU A 27 12.28 -15.57 -0.62
N SER A 28 11.01 -15.91 -0.79
CA SER A 28 10.27 -16.75 0.16
C SER A 28 10.96 -18.12 0.32
N LEU A 29 11.42 -18.71 -0.78
CA LEU A 29 12.13 -19.98 -0.79
C LEU A 29 13.54 -19.86 -0.19
N LYS A 30 14.31 -18.84 -0.59
CA LYS A 30 15.69 -18.63 -0.10
C LYS A 30 15.79 -18.27 1.37
N LEU A 31 14.84 -17.50 1.88
CA LEU A 31 14.81 -17.07 3.28
C LEU A 31 14.02 -18.04 4.16
N ASN A 32 13.39 -19.07 3.57
CA ASN A 32 12.45 -19.96 4.24
C ASN A 32 11.40 -19.17 5.05
N LEU A 33 10.78 -18.19 4.39
CA LEU A 33 9.72 -17.34 4.93
C LEU A 33 8.45 -17.52 4.11
N SER A 34 7.28 -17.37 4.74
CA SER A 34 6.02 -17.46 4.01
C SER A 34 5.90 -16.35 2.96
N ARG A 35 5.20 -16.65 1.87
CA ARG A 35 4.93 -15.69 0.79
C ARG A 35 4.22 -14.43 1.30
N MET A 36 3.39 -14.56 2.34
CA MET A 36 2.73 -13.43 3.00
C MET A 36 3.74 -12.50 3.69
N ILE A 37 4.75 -13.04 4.37
CA ILE A 37 5.77 -12.23 5.05
C ILE A 37 6.61 -11.45 4.03
N ILE A 38 7.00 -12.07 2.91
CA ILE A 38 7.69 -11.35 1.84
C ILE A 38 6.81 -10.25 1.27
N GLY A 39 5.51 -10.53 1.07
CA GLY A 39 4.51 -9.53 0.70
C GLY A 39 4.46 -8.34 1.67
N LEU A 40 4.34 -8.62 2.97
CA LEU A 40 4.28 -7.63 4.06
C LEU A 40 5.54 -6.78 4.21
N THR A 41 6.67 -7.24 3.69
CA THR A 41 7.99 -6.62 3.92
C THR A 41 8.57 -6.06 2.64
N VAL A 42 9.17 -6.90 1.81
CA VAL A 42 9.93 -6.50 0.62
C VAL A 42 9.02 -5.92 -0.46
N VAL A 43 7.87 -6.57 -0.72
CA VAL A 43 6.94 -6.11 -1.76
C VAL A 43 6.32 -4.78 -1.36
N SER A 44 5.79 -4.72 -0.13
CA SER A 44 5.20 -3.50 0.43
C SER A 44 6.18 -2.33 0.40
N PHE A 45 7.44 -2.55 0.80
CA PHE A 45 8.45 -1.50 0.76
C PHE A 45 8.77 -1.07 -0.68
N ALA A 46 8.87 -2.02 -1.62
CA ALA A 46 9.18 -1.72 -3.00
C ALA A 46 8.04 -0.94 -3.70
N THR A 47 6.78 -1.29 -3.42
CA THR A 47 5.64 -0.58 -4.01
C THR A 47 5.39 0.77 -3.36
N SER A 48 5.69 0.93 -2.06
CA SER A 48 5.49 2.18 -1.31
C SER A 48 6.69 3.15 -1.34
N ALA A 49 7.76 2.80 -2.06
CA ALA A 49 8.90 3.69 -2.28
C ALA A 49 8.53 4.98 -3.06
N PRO A 50 7.67 4.95 -4.09
CA PRO A 50 7.16 6.16 -4.74
C PRO A 50 6.46 7.12 -3.76
N GLU A 51 5.64 6.61 -2.85
CA GLU A 51 4.98 7.38 -1.80
C GLU A 51 5.98 8.06 -0.88
N LEU A 52 7.04 7.35 -0.50
CA LEU A 52 8.13 7.92 0.29
C LEU A 52 8.78 9.09 -0.46
N ILE A 53 9.12 8.90 -1.73
CA ILE A 53 9.78 9.92 -2.54
C ILE A 53 8.88 11.16 -2.70
N VAL A 54 7.62 10.97 -3.07
CA VAL A 54 6.65 12.05 -3.26
C VAL A 54 6.40 12.81 -1.95
N SER A 55 6.26 12.10 -0.84
CA SER A 55 6.02 12.71 0.48
C SER A 55 7.23 13.51 0.96
N VAL A 56 8.43 12.94 0.86
CA VAL A 56 9.68 13.66 1.21
C VAL A 56 9.85 14.89 0.32
N GLN A 57 9.60 14.77 -0.99
CA GLN A 57 9.72 15.88 -1.91
C GLN A 57 8.69 17.00 -1.61
N ALA A 58 7.43 16.64 -1.33
CA ALA A 58 6.41 17.61 -0.94
C ALA A 58 6.79 18.36 0.35
N ALA A 59 7.34 17.64 1.33
CA ALA A 59 7.80 18.23 2.58
C ALA A 59 9.01 19.16 2.40
N LEU A 60 9.97 18.79 1.55
CA LEU A 60 11.13 19.64 1.22
C LEU A 60 10.74 20.88 0.40
N ASN A 61 9.69 20.78 -0.42
CA ASN A 61 9.17 21.89 -1.22
C ASN A 61 8.25 22.85 -0.43
N GLY A 62 8.11 22.66 0.89
CA GLY A 62 7.32 23.55 1.75
C GLY A 62 5.83 23.25 1.80
N SER A 63 5.40 22.08 1.32
CA SER A 63 3.99 21.62 1.37
C SER A 63 3.85 20.29 2.12
N PRO A 64 4.28 20.20 3.39
CA PRO A 64 4.35 18.92 4.10
C PRO A 64 2.99 18.25 4.29
N GLY A 65 1.90 18.99 4.41
CA GLY A 65 0.56 18.40 4.55
C GLY A 65 0.04 17.66 3.32
N LEU A 66 0.63 17.89 2.13
CA LEU A 66 0.38 17.03 0.96
C LEU A 66 0.88 15.60 1.22
N SER A 67 1.94 15.42 2.02
CA SER A 67 2.45 14.11 2.44
C SER A 67 1.42 13.37 3.29
N LEU A 68 0.75 14.10 4.20
CA LEU A 68 -0.28 13.52 5.05
C LEU A 68 -1.48 13.07 4.22
N GLY A 69 -1.97 13.94 3.33
CA GLY A 69 -3.05 13.59 2.41
C GLY A 69 -2.70 12.41 1.51
N ASN A 70 -1.47 12.38 0.97
CA ASN A 70 -0.98 11.27 0.16
C ASN A 70 -1.03 9.93 0.90
N VAL A 71 -0.53 9.87 2.14
CA VAL A 71 -0.50 8.64 2.93
C VAL A 71 -1.90 8.19 3.35
N ILE A 72 -2.75 9.11 3.84
CA ILE A 72 -4.13 8.78 4.24
C ILE A 72 -4.91 8.27 3.02
N GLY A 73 -4.83 8.99 1.90
CA GLY A 73 -5.49 8.61 0.64
C GLY A 73 -5.00 7.28 0.10
N SER A 74 -3.69 7.03 0.12
CA SER A 74 -3.11 5.75 -0.33
C SER A 74 -3.56 4.58 0.55
N ASN A 75 -3.67 4.77 1.87
CA ASN A 75 -4.15 3.73 2.77
C ASN A 75 -5.62 3.38 2.54
N VAL A 76 -6.45 4.39 2.27
CA VAL A 76 -7.85 4.21 1.86
C VAL A 76 -7.92 3.50 0.50
N ALA A 77 -7.11 3.91 -0.47
CA ALA A 77 -7.06 3.28 -1.79
C ALA A 77 -6.60 1.81 -1.73
N ASN A 78 -5.60 1.48 -0.93
CA ASN A 78 -5.10 0.11 -0.79
C ASN A 78 -6.19 -0.87 -0.33
N ILE A 79 -7.06 -0.47 0.60
CA ILE A 79 -8.14 -1.34 1.09
C ILE A 79 -9.41 -1.20 0.23
N GLY A 80 -9.81 0.02 -0.10
CA GLY A 80 -11.05 0.26 -0.84
C GLY A 80 -10.94 -0.12 -2.31
N LEU A 81 -9.93 0.42 -2.99
CA LEU A 81 -9.69 0.20 -4.42
C LEU A 81 -8.93 -1.11 -4.66
N VAL A 82 -7.72 -1.24 -4.12
CA VAL A 82 -6.82 -2.31 -4.56
C VAL A 82 -7.27 -3.68 -4.06
N LEU A 83 -7.53 -3.82 -2.77
CA LEU A 83 -8.08 -5.07 -2.22
C LEU A 83 -9.45 -5.37 -2.82
N GLY A 84 -10.28 -4.34 -3.05
CA GLY A 84 -11.57 -4.43 -3.71
C GLY A 84 -11.48 -5.05 -5.11
N VAL A 85 -10.67 -4.46 -6.00
CA VAL A 85 -10.42 -4.97 -7.36
C VAL A 85 -9.81 -6.36 -7.31
N THR A 86 -8.83 -6.60 -6.44
CA THR A 86 -8.18 -7.90 -6.32
C THR A 86 -9.19 -8.99 -5.93
N ALA A 87 -10.09 -8.71 -4.99
CA ALA A 87 -11.14 -9.62 -4.56
C ALA A 87 -12.21 -9.88 -5.65
N LEU A 88 -12.43 -8.93 -6.58
CA LEU A 88 -13.27 -9.15 -7.77
C LEU A 88 -12.63 -10.16 -8.72
N ILE A 89 -11.32 -10.01 -8.97
CA ILE A 89 -10.57 -10.88 -9.88
C ILE A 89 -10.50 -12.29 -9.30
N SER A 90 -10.07 -12.42 -8.04
CA SER A 90 -9.90 -13.71 -7.38
C SER A 90 -10.26 -13.65 -5.89
N SER A 91 -11.01 -14.62 -5.40
CA SER A 91 -11.33 -14.69 -3.96
C SER A 91 -10.07 -14.94 -3.13
N LEU A 92 -9.84 -14.13 -2.11
CA LEU A 92 -8.65 -14.21 -1.26
C LEU A 92 -9.01 -14.93 0.04
N THR A 93 -8.39 -16.09 0.29
CA THR A 93 -8.47 -16.76 1.60
C THR A 93 -7.43 -16.14 2.51
N ILE A 94 -7.85 -15.72 3.69
CA ILE A 94 -7.01 -15.09 4.70
C ILE A 94 -6.75 -16.10 5.81
N GLU A 95 -5.51 -16.24 6.24
CA GLU A 95 -5.18 -17.11 7.37
C GLU A 95 -5.65 -16.50 8.68
N ARG A 96 -6.04 -17.32 9.66
CA ARG A 96 -6.48 -16.80 10.97
C ARG A 96 -5.39 -16.03 11.70
N ASP A 97 -4.12 -16.40 11.48
CA ASP A 97 -2.97 -15.74 12.12
C ASP A 97 -2.85 -14.27 11.68
N PHE A 98 -3.27 -13.96 10.45
CA PHE A 98 -3.32 -12.60 9.94
C PHE A 98 -4.11 -11.65 10.85
N PHE A 99 -5.31 -12.07 11.28
CA PHE A 99 -6.16 -11.25 12.15
C PHE A 99 -5.67 -11.19 13.61
N LYS A 100 -4.78 -12.11 14.02
CA LYS A 100 -4.20 -12.13 15.36
C LYS A 100 -2.96 -11.27 15.50
N PHE A 101 -2.19 -11.11 14.41
CA PHE A 101 -0.91 -10.40 14.45
C PHE A 101 -0.88 -9.23 13.46
N ASN A 102 -0.97 -9.48 12.15
CA ASN A 102 -0.74 -8.46 11.12
C ASN A 102 -1.79 -7.35 11.10
N TRP A 103 -3.07 -7.70 11.11
CA TRP A 103 -4.17 -6.71 11.09
C TRP A 103 -4.17 -5.78 12.32
N PRO A 104 -4.00 -6.29 13.57
CA PRO A 104 -3.86 -5.42 14.74
C PRO A 104 -2.74 -4.38 14.63
N TRP A 105 -1.60 -4.73 14.03
CA TRP A 105 -0.52 -3.76 13.78
C TRP A 105 -0.96 -2.66 12.82
N MET A 106 -1.60 -2.99 11.70
CA MET A 106 -2.14 -1.99 10.76
C MET A 106 -3.12 -1.03 11.45
N VAL A 107 -4.02 -1.56 12.28
CA VAL A 107 -4.96 -0.74 13.06
C VAL A 107 -4.23 0.11 14.09
N LEU A 108 -3.22 -0.44 14.78
CA LEU A 108 -2.40 0.29 15.75
C LEU A 108 -1.70 1.50 15.10
N PHE A 109 -1.06 1.32 13.94
CA PHE A 109 -0.44 2.43 13.20
C PHE A 109 -1.48 3.49 12.80
N SER A 110 -2.65 3.05 12.33
CA SER A 110 -3.73 3.96 11.92
C SER A 110 -4.27 4.79 13.09
N ILE A 111 -4.48 4.17 14.25
CA ILE A 111 -4.92 4.86 15.47
C ILE A 111 -3.82 5.76 16.01
N LEU A 112 -2.57 5.30 16.02
CA LEU A 112 -1.45 6.09 16.51
C LEU A 112 -1.25 7.37 15.69
N LEU A 113 -1.37 7.27 14.35
CA LEU A 113 -1.33 8.45 13.49
C LEU A 113 -2.43 9.46 13.85
N TYR A 114 -3.67 8.98 14.07
CA TYR A 114 -4.76 9.84 14.53
C TYR A 114 -4.44 10.51 15.87
N LEU A 115 -3.91 9.77 16.84
CA LEU A 115 -3.59 10.32 18.15
C LEU A 115 -2.50 11.39 18.08
N CYS A 116 -1.43 11.15 17.31
CA CYS A 116 -0.36 12.14 17.13
C CYS A 116 -0.92 13.47 16.60
N LEU A 117 -1.74 13.41 15.55
CA LEU A 117 -2.31 14.59 14.93
C LEU A 117 -3.37 15.27 15.80
N TYR A 118 -4.13 14.51 16.60
CA TYR A 118 -5.16 15.05 17.49
C TYR A 118 -4.58 15.97 18.58
N THR A 119 -3.38 15.67 19.08
CA THR A 119 -2.77 16.43 20.19
C THR A 119 -2.23 17.81 19.81
N GLY A 120 -1.99 18.09 18.52
CA GLY A 120 -1.34 19.34 18.10
C GLY A 120 -1.55 19.77 16.64
N ASN A 121 -2.43 19.10 15.88
CA ASN A 121 -2.61 19.30 14.42
C ASN A 121 -1.30 19.22 13.62
N MET A 122 -0.34 18.44 14.12
CA MET A 122 1.00 18.36 13.56
C MET A 122 1.59 17.00 13.92
N LEU A 123 2.33 16.41 12.98
CA LEU A 123 3.19 15.26 13.24
C LEU A 123 4.60 15.76 13.51
N GLU A 124 5.00 15.69 14.78
CA GLU A 124 6.31 16.17 15.23
C GLU A 124 7.43 15.17 14.91
N ARG A 125 8.69 15.64 14.97
CA ARG A 125 9.87 14.78 14.73
C ARG A 125 9.94 13.58 15.66
N TRP A 126 9.62 13.76 16.94
CA TRP A 126 9.69 12.66 17.90
C TRP A 126 8.59 11.62 17.65
N GLU A 127 7.42 12.04 17.16
CA GLU A 127 6.34 11.15 16.73
C GLU A 127 6.75 10.39 15.46
N GLY A 128 7.42 11.06 14.52
CA GLY A 128 8.04 10.40 13.37
C GLY A 128 9.07 9.35 13.79
N LEU A 129 9.89 9.64 14.81
CA LEU A 129 10.84 8.68 15.37
C LEU A 129 10.11 7.49 16.05
N LEU A 130 9.01 7.75 16.75
CA LEU A 130 8.17 6.73 17.37
C LEU A 130 7.58 5.79 16.31
N LEU A 131 7.00 6.33 15.24
CA LEU A 131 6.45 5.56 14.12
C LEU A 131 7.52 4.70 13.44
N LEU A 132 8.72 5.25 13.24
CA LEU A 132 9.85 4.51 12.68
C LEU A 132 10.34 3.40 13.61
N GLY A 133 10.46 3.69 14.91
CA GLY A 133 10.83 2.70 15.91
C GLY A 133 9.83 1.55 15.97
N LEU A 134 8.53 1.86 15.88
CA LEU A 134 7.46 0.87 15.88
C LEU A 134 7.47 0.00 14.63
N ILE A 135 7.75 0.55 13.44
CA ILE A 135 7.77 -0.30 12.24
C ILE A 135 8.99 -1.21 12.25
N VAL A 136 10.15 -0.74 12.72
CA VAL A 136 11.32 -1.59 12.95
C VAL A 136 11.00 -2.70 13.95
N LEU A 137 10.34 -2.38 15.06
CA LEU A 137 9.88 -3.36 16.04
C LEU A 137 8.93 -4.39 15.41
N PHE A 138 7.92 -3.94 14.65
CA PHE A 138 6.99 -4.79 13.94
C PHE A 138 7.71 -5.77 13.00
N LEU A 139 8.64 -5.28 12.18
CA LEU A 139 9.42 -6.11 11.25
C LEU A 139 10.26 -7.16 11.98
N VAL A 140 10.94 -6.76 13.07
CA VAL A 140 11.73 -7.69 13.89
C VAL A 140 10.84 -8.78 14.51
N LEU A 141 9.67 -8.41 15.05
CA LEU A 141 8.72 -9.37 15.63
C LEU A 141 8.12 -10.30 14.57
N LEU A 142 7.78 -9.76 13.40
CA LEU A 142 7.25 -10.51 12.26
C LEU A 142 8.24 -11.60 11.83
N ILE A 143 9.51 -11.22 11.60
CA ILE A 143 10.57 -12.15 11.18
C ILE A 143 10.85 -13.17 12.29
N ARG A 144 10.94 -12.75 13.56
CA ARG A 144 11.16 -13.69 14.69
C ARG A 144 10.05 -14.72 14.84
N ARG A 145 8.79 -14.31 14.67
CA ARG A 145 7.63 -15.21 14.72
C ARG A 145 7.69 -16.23 13.58
N ALA A 146 8.07 -15.78 12.39
CA ALA A 146 8.23 -16.63 11.22
C ALA A 146 9.31 -17.70 11.43
N THR A 147 10.50 -17.31 11.89
CA THR A 147 11.61 -18.24 12.10
C THR A 147 11.36 -19.23 13.24
N LYS A 148 10.57 -18.87 14.26
CA LYS A 148 10.17 -19.79 15.34
C LYS A 148 9.08 -20.78 14.91
N GLY A 149 8.11 -20.34 14.10
CA GLY A 149 7.02 -21.20 13.62
C GLY A 149 7.45 -22.23 12.57
N ASN A 150 8.50 -21.96 11.80
CA ASN A 150 8.99 -22.84 10.73
C ASN A 150 9.88 -24.02 11.20
N ARG A 151 10.06 -24.24 12.51
CA ARG A 151 10.81 -25.42 12.99
C ARG A 151 10.02 -26.73 12.91
N ASP A 152 8.69 -26.69 12.83
CA ASP A 152 7.84 -27.89 12.93
C ASP A 152 7.06 -28.25 11.66
N SER A 153 7.18 -27.48 10.57
CA SER A 153 6.42 -27.78 9.35
C SER A 153 7.00 -27.07 8.13
N GLN A 154 7.78 -27.81 7.33
CA GLN A 154 7.71 -27.86 5.87
C GLN A 154 8.91 -28.64 5.32
N GLU A 155 8.68 -29.87 4.88
CA GLU A 155 9.42 -30.43 3.74
C GLU A 155 9.06 -29.54 2.54
N MET A 156 10.02 -28.73 2.10
CA MET A 156 9.87 -27.86 0.94
C MET A 156 10.84 -28.38 -0.12
N ASP A 157 10.31 -28.71 -1.30
CA ASP A 157 11.04 -29.37 -2.39
C ASP A 157 12.44 -28.77 -2.60
N GLU A 158 13.47 -29.59 -2.40
CA GLU A 158 14.89 -29.19 -2.57
C GLU A 158 15.17 -28.67 -4.00
N GLU A 159 14.41 -29.12 -5.00
CA GLU A 159 14.52 -28.67 -6.40
C GLU A 159 14.19 -27.18 -6.61
N LEU A 160 13.39 -26.56 -5.74
CA LEU A 160 13.05 -25.13 -5.86
C LEU A 160 14.12 -24.19 -5.28
N GLN A 161 15.16 -24.72 -4.61
CA GLN A 161 16.21 -23.90 -4.00
C GLN A 161 17.26 -23.36 -4.98
N GLU A 162 17.19 -23.68 -6.28
CA GLU A 162 18.19 -23.25 -7.27
C GLU A 162 18.14 -21.76 -7.66
N SER A 163 17.16 -20.98 -7.19
CA SER A 163 17.07 -19.56 -7.58
C SER A 163 18.27 -18.75 -7.06
N GLN A 164 19.18 -18.38 -7.96
CA GLN A 164 20.40 -17.65 -7.59
C GLN A 164 20.08 -16.26 -7.05
N TRP A 165 20.70 -15.86 -5.94
CA TRP A 165 20.47 -14.56 -5.27
C TRP A 165 20.55 -13.36 -6.22
N TRP A 166 21.47 -13.39 -7.19
CA TRP A 166 21.59 -12.32 -8.18
C TRP A 166 20.35 -12.20 -9.07
N LYS A 167 19.71 -13.32 -9.48
CA LYS A 167 18.47 -13.30 -10.27
C LYS A 167 17.33 -12.67 -9.47
N ILE A 168 17.23 -13.03 -8.19
CA ILE A 168 16.23 -12.47 -7.28
C ILE A 168 16.41 -10.95 -7.16
N ILE A 169 17.64 -10.49 -6.92
CA ILE A 169 17.96 -9.07 -6.78
C ILE A 169 17.67 -8.34 -8.10
N VAL A 170 18.11 -8.87 -9.24
CA VAL A 170 17.86 -8.28 -10.56
C VAL A 170 16.36 -8.17 -10.84
N PHE A 171 15.57 -9.22 -10.57
CA PHE A 171 14.12 -9.19 -10.76
C PHE A 171 13.44 -8.22 -9.80
N LEU A 172 13.88 -8.14 -8.54
CA LEU A 172 13.35 -7.18 -7.58
C LEU A 172 13.61 -5.75 -8.04
N THR A 173 14.84 -5.45 -8.48
CA THR A 173 15.23 -4.12 -8.97
C THR A 173 14.47 -3.75 -10.24
N ILE A 174 14.42 -4.64 -11.24
CA ILE A 174 13.65 -4.40 -12.47
C ILE A 174 12.17 -4.23 -12.13
N GLY A 175 11.63 -5.08 -11.25
CA GLY A 175 10.25 -5.03 -10.80
C GLY A 175 9.88 -3.69 -10.18
N GLY A 176 10.63 -3.26 -9.16
CA GLY A 176 10.40 -1.99 -8.48
C GLY A 176 10.57 -0.78 -9.39
N LEU A 177 11.63 -0.75 -10.21
CA LEU A 177 11.87 0.37 -11.14
C LEU A 177 10.79 0.45 -12.23
N ALA A 178 10.37 -0.69 -12.78
CA ALA A 178 9.33 -0.72 -13.80
C ALA A 178 7.96 -0.34 -13.23
N LEU A 179 7.65 -0.73 -11.98
CA LEU A 179 6.43 -0.28 -11.30
C LEU A 179 6.44 1.24 -11.06
N TRP A 180 7.55 1.78 -10.55
CA TRP A 180 7.69 3.21 -10.32
C TRP A 180 7.61 4.04 -11.62
N LYS A 181 8.37 3.65 -12.66
CA LYS A 181 8.30 4.34 -13.96
C LYS A 181 6.96 4.13 -14.66
N GLY A 182 6.37 2.97 -14.50
CA GLY A 182 5.07 2.64 -15.04
C GLY A 182 3.96 3.52 -14.44
N SER A 183 3.97 3.72 -13.10
CA SER A 183 3.01 4.61 -12.44
C SER A 183 3.23 6.06 -12.84
N GLU A 184 4.48 6.53 -12.91
CA GLU A 184 4.82 7.89 -13.37
C GLU A 184 4.24 8.16 -14.77
N TRP A 185 4.53 7.30 -15.76
CA TRP A 185 4.00 7.47 -17.11
C TRP A 185 2.47 7.38 -17.17
N LEU A 186 1.87 6.45 -16.44
CA LEU A 186 0.42 6.30 -16.43
C LEU A 186 -0.27 7.53 -15.84
N VAL A 187 0.26 8.06 -14.73
CA VAL A 187 -0.27 9.26 -14.07
C VAL A 187 -0.08 10.49 -14.96
N THR A 188 1.10 10.71 -15.53
CA THR A 188 1.34 11.84 -16.44
C THR A 188 0.40 11.77 -17.65
N GLY A 189 0.25 10.60 -18.27
CA GLY A 189 -0.65 10.43 -19.42
C GLY A 189 -2.12 10.69 -19.07
N ALA A 190 -2.55 10.30 -17.87
CA ALA A 190 -3.91 10.53 -17.41
C ALA A 190 -4.17 12.00 -17.03
N ILE A 191 -3.22 12.68 -16.38
CA ILE A 191 -3.29 14.12 -16.09
C ILE A 191 -3.42 14.93 -17.39
N ASP A 192 -2.56 14.67 -18.38
CA ASP A 192 -2.61 15.34 -19.69
C ASP A 192 -3.98 15.21 -20.37
N ILE A 193 -4.61 14.04 -20.26
CA ILE A 193 -5.93 13.78 -20.86
C ILE A 193 -7.01 14.53 -20.07
N ALA A 194 -6.94 14.48 -18.74
CA ALA A 194 -7.89 15.19 -17.88
C ALA A 194 -7.85 16.71 -18.11
N GLU A 195 -6.66 17.29 -18.27
CA GLU A 195 -6.51 18.71 -18.61
C GLU A 195 -7.12 19.06 -19.98
N LYS A 196 -6.96 18.18 -20.98
CA LYS A 196 -7.59 18.36 -22.31
C LYS A 196 -9.11 18.22 -22.29
N LEU A 197 -9.64 17.48 -21.32
CA LEU A 197 -11.07 17.36 -21.06
C LEU A 197 -11.60 18.50 -20.17
N GLU A 198 -10.77 19.52 -19.90
CA GLU A 198 -11.10 20.67 -19.07
C GLU A 198 -11.54 20.28 -17.65
N ILE A 199 -11.06 19.13 -17.15
CA ILE A 199 -11.30 18.71 -15.77
C ILE A 199 -10.53 19.66 -14.84
N PRO A 200 -11.18 20.25 -13.82
CA PRO A 200 -10.53 21.13 -12.87
C PRO A 200 -9.27 20.53 -12.24
N LYS A 201 -8.18 21.32 -12.18
CA LYS A 201 -6.88 20.89 -11.62
C LYS A 201 -6.96 20.41 -10.17
N SER A 202 -7.89 20.96 -9.39
CA SER A 202 -8.16 20.51 -8.01
C SER A 202 -8.64 19.05 -7.98
N ILE A 203 -9.54 18.68 -8.89
CA ILE A 203 -10.06 17.31 -9.02
C ILE A 203 -8.97 16.35 -9.47
N ILE A 204 -8.17 16.78 -10.45
CA ILE A 204 -7.02 16.02 -10.94
C ILE A 204 -6.05 15.77 -9.78
N GLY A 205 -5.68 16.80 -9.02
CA GLY A 205 -4.73 16.68 -7.91
C GLY A 205 -5.16 15.68 -6.84
N ILE A 206 -6.41 15.75 -6.37
CA ILE A 206 -6.91 14.90 -5.28
C ILE A 206 -7.08 13.45 -5.75
N SER A 207 -7.59 13.25 -6.96
CA SER A 207 -7.86 11.92 -7.49
C SER A 207 -6.58 11.24 -8.00
N MET A 208 -5.75 11.96 -8.76
CA MET A 208 -4.61 11.38 -9.47
C MET A 208 -3.38 11.22 -8.60
N VAL A 209 -3.18 12.04 -7.55
CA VAL A 209 -2.02 11.86 -6.67
C VAL A 209 -2.19 10.60 -5.83
N ALA A 210 -3.30 10.48 -5.10
CA ALA A 210 -3.54 9.32 -4.23
C ALA A 210 -3.75 8.02 -5.01
N VAL A 211 -4.49 8.05 -6.13
CA VAL A 211 -4.62 6.85 -6.97
C VAL A 211 -3.29 6.53 -7.64
N GLY A 212 -2.58 7.55 -8.13
CA GLY A 212 -1.36 7.42 -8.91
C GLY A 212 -0.21 6.78 -8.16
N THR A 213 -0.01 7.18 -6.90
CA THR A 213 1.00 6.56 -6.03
C THR A 213 0.64 5.13 -5.65
N SER A 214 -0.65 4.78 -5.56
CA SER A 214 -1.11 3.41 -5.29
C SER A 214 -1.22 2.50 -6.53
N VAL A 215 -0.89 3.00 -7.73
CA VAL A 215 -0.86 2.18 -8.97
C VAL A 215 0.16 1.03 -8.92
N PRO A 216 1.39 1.20 -8.39
CA PRO A 216 2.33 0.11 -8.14
C PRO A 216 1.73 -1.02 -7.30
N GLU A 217 1.07 -0.69 -6.18
CA GLU A 217 0.38 -1.62 -5.29
C GLU A 217 -0.73 -2.36 -6.02
N LEU A 218 -1.52 -1.64 -6.82
CA LEU A 218 -2.58 -2.21 -7.64
C LEU A 218 -2.03 -3.22 -8.65
N ALA A 219 -1.01 -2.83 -9.40
CA ALA A 219 -0.38 -3.69 -10.39
C ALA A 219 0.25 -4.93 -9.74
N ALA A 220 1.04 -4.76 -8.68
CA ALA A 220 1.66 -5.86 -7.95
C ALA A 220 0.63 -6.84 -7.39
N SER A 221 -0.45 -6.32 -6.79
CA SER A 221 -1.51 -7.13 -6.17
C SER A 221 -2.33 -7.89 -7.20
N ILE A 222 -2.70 -7.25 -8.31
CA ILE A 222 -3.42 -7.91 -9.41
C ILE A 222 -2.56 -9.01 -10.02
N ILE A 223 -1.29 -8.73 -10.34
CA ILE A 223 -0.41 -9.72 -10.94
C ILE A 223 -0.17 -10.89 -9.99
N ALA A 224 0.04 -10.63 -8.69
CA ALA A 224 0.15 -11.67 -7.68
C ALA A 224 -1.12 -12.55 -7.62
N ALA A 225 -2.31 -11.95 -7.61
CA ALA A 225 -3.56 -12.70 -7.61
C ALA A 225 -3.76 -13.54 -8.88
N LEU A 226 -3.42 -13.01 -10.06
CA LEU A 226 -3.47 -13.73 -11.34
C LEU A 226 -2.49 -14.90 -11.39
N LYS A 227 -1.32 -14.76 -10.75
CA LYS A 227 -0.32 -15.82 -10.59
C LYS A 227 -0.67 -16.84 -9.51
N LYS A 228 -1.86 -16.73 -8.90
CA LYS A 228 -2.31 -17.54 -7.75
C LYS A 228 -1.47 -17.33 -6.48
N GLU A 229 -0.69 -16.26 -6.43
CA GLU A 229 0.13 -15.82 -5.30
C GLU A 229 -0.63 -14.88 -4.36
N LYS A 230 -1.84 -15.30 -3.96
CA LYS A 230 -2.78 -14.48 -3.19
C LYS A 230 -2.23 -13.98 -1.86
N ALA A 231 -1.39 -14.78 -1.22
CA ALA A 231 -0.72 -14.42 0.03
C ALA A 231 0.24 -13.24 -0.15
N ILE A 232 0.93 -13.15 -1.30
CA ILE A 232 1.80 -12.01 -1.63
C ILE A 232 0.95 -10.75 -1.79
N SER A 233 -0.16 -10.84 -2.53
CA SER A 233 -1.08 -9.71 -2.72
C SER A 233 -1.63 -9.19 -1.39
N LEU A 234 -2.16 -10.08 -0.53
CA LEU A 234 -2.69 -9.65 0.76
C LEU A 234 -1.59 -9.07 1.66
N GLY A 235 -0.41 -9.69 1.66
CA GLY A 235 0.74 -9.19 2.40
C GLY A 235 1.13 -7.79 1.94
N ASN A 236 1.20 -7.56 0.62
CA ASN A 236 1.51 -6.26 0.04
C ASN A 236 0.57 -5.16 0.54
N LEU A 237 -0.75 -5.38 0.47
CA LEU A 237 -1.73 -4.35 0.79
C LEU A 237 -1.70 -3.91 2.25
N ILE A 238 -1.45 -4.86 3.15
CA ILE A 238 -1.45 -4.62 4.58
C ILE A 238 -0.12 -4.06 5.03
N GLY A 239 0.98 -4.57 4.45
CA GLY A 239 2.30 -4.05 4.70
C GLY A 239 2.43 -2.63 4.16
N SER A 240 1.96 -2.32 2.95
CA SER A 240 1.97 -0.96 2.39
C SER A 240 1.26 0.03 3.30
N ASN A 241 0.12 -0.32 3.89
CA ASN A 241 -0.54 0.57 4.86
C ASN A 241 0.31 0.81 6.12
N ILE A 242 1.00 -0.21 6.62
CA ILE A 242 1.91 -0.11 7.76
C ILE A 242 3.16 0.71 7.39
N PHE A 243 3.74 0.49 6.21
CA PHE A 243 4.91 1.20 5.69
C PHE A 243 4.60 2.67 5.39
N ASN A 244 3.43 2.97 4.84
CA ASN A 244 2.97 4.32 4.58
C ASN A 244 2.90 5.15 5.87
N ILE A 245 2.39 4.59 6.97
CA ILE A 245 2.36 5.32 8.24
C ILE A 245 3.73 5.28 8.94
N GLY A 246 4.27 4.08 9.14
CA GLY A 246 5.47 3.86 9.94
C GLY A 246 6.75 4.39 9.30
N SER A 247 6.90 4.23 7.99
CA SER A 247 8.09 4.65 7.25
C SER A 247 7.88 5.94 6.46
N VAL A 248 6.82 6.06 5.65
CA VAL A 248 6.65 7.24 4.79
C VAL A 248 6.45 8.50 5.63
N LEU A 249 5.42 8.53 6.49
CA LEU A 249 5.24 9.67 7.40
C LEU A 249 6.34 9.76 8.45
N GLY A 250 6.80 8.62 8.98
CA GLY A 250 7.86 8.60 9.98
C GLY A 250 9.16 9.27 9.51
N ILE A 251 9.66 8.91 8.32
CA ILE A 251 10.84 9.54 7.71
C ILE A 251 10.56 10.99 7.35
N THR A 252 9.40 11.26 6.74
CA THR A 252 9.04 12.61 6.30
C THR A 252 9.00 13.59 7.47
N ALA A 253 8.38 13.22 8.60
CA ALA A 253 8.27 14.03 9.81
C ALA A 253 9.63 14.27 10.50
N LEU A 254 10.57 13.31 10.41
CA LEU A 254 11.94 13.52 10.90
C LEU A 254 12.66 14.62 10.12
N ILE A 255 12.48 14.67 8.80
CA ILE A 255 13.08 15.68 7.93
C ILE A 255 12.40 17.04 8.21
N THR A 256 11.10 17.10 7.95
CA THR A 256 10.28 18.30 8.10
C THR A 256 9.00 17.92 8.85
N PRO A 257 8.74 18.49 10.04
CA PRO A 257 7.49 18.27 10.74
C PRO A 257 6.25 18.54 9.86
N ILE A 258 5.20 17.74 10.02
CA ILE A 258 4.06 17.75 9.10
C ILE A 258 2.86 18.40 9.76
N ASN A 259 2.58 19.66 9.43
CA ASN A 259 1.36 20.34 9.87
C ASN A 259 0.16 19.86 9.06
N VAL A 260 -0.99 19.74 9.72
CA VAL A 260 -2.28 19.65 9.04
C VAL A 260 -2.53 21.00 8.37
N PRO A 261 -2.71 21.06 7.03
CA PRO A 261 -2.95 22.31 6.33
C PRO A 261 -4.27 22.96 6.77
N GLU A 262 -4.24 24.28 6.99
CA GLU A 262 -5.45 25.06 7.32
C GLU A 262 -6.48 25.04 6.18
N ASP A 263 -6.01 24.92 4.94
CA ASP A 263 -6.79 24.83 3.71
C ASP A 263 -7.30 23.40 3.41
N ALA A 264 -6.96 22.41 4.25
CA ALA A 264 -7.44 21.03 4.14
C ALA A 264 -8.03 20.49 5.46
N PRO A 265 -9.07 21.13 6.04
CA PRO A 265 -9.65 20.71 7.32
C PRO A 265 -10.34 19.34 7.24
N SER A 266 -10.71 18.88 6.04
CA SER A 266 -11.30 17.55 5.80
C SER A 266 -10.36 16.40 6.21
N LEU A 267 -9.05 16.61 6.18
CA LEU A 267 -8.07 15.57 6.50
C LEU A 267 -8.27 14.99 7.90
N MET A 268 -8.48 15.86 8.90
CA MET A 268 -8.69 15.46 10.30
C MET A 268 -10.15 15.23 10.66
N SER A 269 -11.08 15.92 10.01
CA SER A 269 -12.50 15.82 10.33
C SER A 269 -13.21 14.67 9.61
N ASN A 270 -12.69 14.20 8.47
CA ASN A 270 -13.34 13.20 7.62
C ASN A 270 -12.36 12.11 7.15
N ASP A 271 -11.27 12.47 6.47
CA ASP A 271 -10.49 11.49 5.68
C ASP A 271 -9.74 10.48 6.57
N ILE A 272 -9.25 10.93 7.73
CA ILE A 272 -8.64 10.03 8.72
C ILE A 272 -9.64 9.01 9.28
N PHE A 273 -10.92 9.38 9.41
CA PHE A 273 -11.97 8.46 9.84
C PHE A 273 -12.32 7.46 8.73
N TRP A 274 -12.24 7.85 7.46
CA TRP A 274 -12.32 6.90 6.35
C TRP A 274 -11.17 5.90 6.39
N MET A 275 -9.93 6.36 6.60
CA MET A 275 -8.77 5.48 6.74
C MET A 275 -8.94 4.49 7.90
N LEU A 276 -9.37 4.96 9.08
CA LEU A 276 -9.67 4.10 10.23
C LEU A 276 -10.82 3.13 9.91
N GLY A 277 -11.88 3.61 9.26
CA GLY A 277 -13.01 2.80 8.82
C GLY A 277 -12.58 1.67 7.90
N PHE A 278 -11.76 1.95 6.88
CA PHE A 278 -11.20 0.95 5.99
C PHE A 278 -10.22 0.00 6.68
N ALA A 279 -9.45 0.45 7.66
CA ALA A 279 -8.63 -0.44 8.47
C ALA A 279 -9.50 -1.42 9.28
N LEU A 280 -10.59 -0.92 9.87
CA LEU A 280 -11.48 -1.69 10.73
C LEU A 280 -12.45 -2.60 9.97
N ILE A 281 -12.88 -2.22 8.77
CA ILE A 281 -13.88 -2.96 7.98
C ILE A 281 -13.41 -4.37 7.58
N LEU A 282 -12.10 -4.61 7.54
CA LEU A 282 -11.55 -5.93 7.27
C LEU A 282 -12.00 -6.97 8.30
N LEU A 283 -12.23 -6.57 9.56
CA LEU A 283 -12.66 -7.48 10.62
C LEU A 283 -14.08 -8.02 10.38
N PRO A 284 -15.15 -7.20 10.26
CA PRO A 284 -16.48 -7.72 9.95
C PRO A 284 -16.54 -8.42 8.59
N LEU A 285 -15.79 -7.94 7.59
CA LEU A 285 -15.67 -8.61 6.30
C LEU A 285 -14.95 -9.96 6.41
N ALA A 286 -14.17 -10.22 7.45
CA ALA A 286 -13.59 -11.54 7.68
C ALA A 286 -14.65 -12.57 8.10
N TYR A 287 -15.64 -12.15 8.91
CA TYR A 287 -16.58 -13.09 9.55
C TYR A 287 -17.89 -13.30 8.78
N LEU A 288 -18.29 -12.37 7.90
CA LEU A 288 -19.60 -12.41 7.23
C LEU A 288 -19.48 -12.37 5.70
N PRO A 289 -20.21 -13.17 4.91
CA PRO A 289 -20.90 -14.42 5.25
C PRO A 289 -19.98 -15.65 5.21
N LYS A 290 -18.92 -15.65 4.40
CA LYS A 290 -17.89 -16.71 4.37
C LYS A 290 -16.72 -16.31 5.26
N TRP A 291 -16.38 -17.20 6.19
CA TRP A 291 -15.33 -16.97 7.18
C TRP A 291 -13.95 -16.89 6.52
N PHE A 292 -13.17 -15.90 6.93
CA PHE A 292 -11.79 -15.65 6.53
C PHE A 292 -11.55 -15.64 5.02
N THR A 293 -12.57 -15.29 4.22
CA THR A 293 -12.46 -15.28 2.75
C THR A 293 -13.02 -13.98 2.20
N LEU A 294 -12.20 -13.19 1.50
CA LEU A 294 -12.66 -12.06 0.72
C LEU A 294 -13.21 -12.54 -0.61
N THR A 295 -14.53 -12.56 -0.72
CA THR A 295 -15.26 -12.93 -1.93
C THR A 295 -15.44 -11.73 -2.85
N ARG A 296 -15.87 -11.96 -4.09
CA ARG A 296 -16.21 -10.91 -5.05
C ARG A 296 -17.20 -9.90 -4.49
N ILE A 297 -18.23 -10.36 -3.76
CA ILE A 297 -19.23 -9.49 -3.13
C ILE A 297 -18.57 -8.52 -2.15
N LYS A 298 -17.64 -9.00 -1.32
CA LYS A 298 -16.89 -8.15 -0.39
C LYS A 298 -16.01 -7.14 -1.14
N GLY A 299 -15.45 -7.56 -2.28
CA GLY A 299 -14.75 -6.67 -3.21
C GLY A 299 -15.65 -5.55 -3.75
N ILE A 300 -16.88 -5.87 -4.16
CA ILE A 300 -17.88 -4.86 -4.58
C ILE A 300 -18.16 -3.88 -3.44
N VAL A 301 -18.37 -4.37 -2.21
CA VAL A 301 -18.62 -3.51 -1.04
C VAL A 301 -17.45 -2.55 -0.80
N LEU A 302 -16.21 -3.03 -0.83
CA LEU A 302 -15.02 -2.20 -0.66
C LEU A 302 -14.91 -1.12 -1.74
N LEU A 303 -15.16 -1.50 -3.01
CA LEU A 303 -15.13 -0.57 -4.13
C LEU A 303 -16.25 0.48 -4.06
N SER A 304 -17.46 0.08 -3.71
CA SER A 304 -18.58 1.00 -3.54
C SER A 304 -18.30 2.01 -2.43
N LEU A 305 -17.70 1.58 -1.32
CA LEU A 305 -17.28 2.48 -0.24
C LEU A 305 -16.16 3.42 -0.68
N TYR A 306 -15.22 2.93 -1.50
CA TYR A 306 -14.15 3.77 -2.04
C TYR A 306 -14.68 4.83 -3.01
N VAL A 307 -15.60 4.45 -3.90
CA VAL A 307 -16.28 5.40 -4.80
C VAL A 307 -17.08 6.42 -4.01
N LEU A 308 -17.76 6.00 -2.94
CA LEU A 308 -18.47 6.92 -2.04
C LEU A 308 -17.50 7.88 -1.35
N PHE A 309 -16.34 7.40 -0.87
CA PHE A 309 -15.30 8.25 -0.28
C PHE A 309 -14.82 9.32 -1.28
N ILE A 310 -14.47 8.92 -2.52
CA ILE A 310 -14.05 9.86 -3.57
C ILE A 310 -15.16 10.85 -3.91
N TYR A 311 -16.42 10.40 -4.00
CA TYR A 311 -17.56 11.27 -4.28
C TYR A 311 -17.79 12.31 -3.18
N LEU A 312 -17.70 11.91 -1.91
CA LEU A 312 -17.86 12.83 -0.79
C LEU A 312 -16.68 13.81 -0.68
N ALA A 313 -15.46 13.33 -0.88
CA ALA A 313 -14.26 14.19 -0.95
C ALA A 313 -14.37 15.23 -2.08
N TYR A 314 -15.02 14.86 -3.19
CA TYR A 314 -15.31 15.79 -4.28
C TYR A 314 -16.35 16.84 -3.91
N GLN A 315 -17.41 16.49 -3.17
CA GLN A 315 -18.44 17.46 -2.76
C GLN A 315 -17.95 18.49 -1.72
N SER A 316 -16.87 18.18 -1.00
CA SER A 316 -16.29 19.09 0.00
C SER A 316 -15.36 20.17 -0.57
N LEU A 317 -15.18 20.22 -1.89
CA LEU A 317 -14.38 21.24 -2.62
C LEU A 317 -15.27 22.38 -3.15
#